data_AF-A0A8D2B5Y4-F1
#
_entry.id   AF-A0A8D2B5Y4-F1
#
_cell.length_a   1.000
_cell.length_b   1.000
_cell.length_c   1.000
_cell.angle_alpha   90.00
_cell.angle_beta   90.00
_cell.angle_gamma   90.00
#
_symmetry.space_group_name_H-M   'P 1'
#
loop_
_entity.id
_entity.type
_entity.pdbx_description
1 polymer ?
#
loop_
_entity_poly.entity_id
_entity_poly.type
_entity_poly.pdbx_seq_one_letter_code
_entity_poly.pdbx_strand_id
1 'polypeptide(L)'
;MVGQAGAAEAAGATGTSAHSLEKLFGLPLPPPRIRVRPWWFPAQELSDPLVFYLDAWVVDSMFGKDRYILSEIEWMSQALLRVDTTDTGNLVEITVFGHPRVKNRVKSILLSLATWYRELRDQRAKKIKHLEEFLKARASCPDALQHPV
;
A
#
# COMPACT_ATOMS: atom_id res chain seq x y z
N MET A 1 22.66 22.69 63.90
CA MET A 1 23.53 21.87 63.03
C MET A 1 22.60 21.09 62.12
N VAL A 2 22.44 21.56 60.88
CA VAL A 2 21.44 21.08 59.91
C VAL A 2 21.99 19.82 59.24
N GLY A 3 21.23 18.73 59.30
CA GLY A 3 21.49 17.47 58.60
C GLY A 3 20.36 17.19 57.61
N GLN A 4 20.73 17.20 56.33
CA GLN A 4 19.91 16.98 55.14
C GLN A 4 19.73 15.48 54.88
N ALA A 5 18.51 15.01 54.59
CA ALA A 5 18.27 13.79 53.79
C ALA A 5 16.78 13.66 53.42
N GLY A 6 16.48 13.62 52.12
CA GLY A 6 15.21 13.05 51.62
C GLY A 6 14.49 13.85 50.53
N ALA A 7 14.87 13.67 49.27
CA ALA A 7 14.03 13.81 48.07
C ALA A 7 14.83 13.15 46.92
N ALA A 8 14.44 11.97 46.44
CA ALA A 8 13.41 11.69 45.44
C ALA A 8 13.94 11.72 44.00
N GLU A 9 13.42 10.78 43.21
CA GLU A 9 13.41 10.75 41.74
C GLU A 9 14.57 10.06 41.01
N ALA A 10 14.47 8.73 40.91
CA ALA A 10 15.12 7.95 39.86
C ALA A 10 14.31 8.12 38.55
N ALA A 11 14.70 9.11 37.75
CA ALA A 11 14.23 9.28 36.39
C ALA A 11 14.81 8.19 35.47
N GLY A 12 14.14 7.04 35.42
CA GLY A 12 14.35 6.02 34.40
C GLY A 12 13.68 6.43 33.08
N ALA A 13 14.21 7.45 32.41
CA ALA A 13 13.82 7.76 31.04
C ALA A 13 14.54 6.80 30.09
N THR A 14 13.84 5.72 29.72
CA THR A 14 14.19 4.83 28.61
C THR A 14 14.26 5.64 27.32
N GLY A 15 15.45 6.14 27.01
CA GLY A 15 15.81 6.73 25.72
C GLY A 15 15.65 5.69 24.61
N THR A 16 14.43 5.59 24.09
CA THR A 16 14.07 4.66 23.04
C THR A 16 14.00 5.42 21.71
N SER A 17 14.86 5.00 20.78
CA SER A 17 14.70 5.09 19.31
C SER A 17 15.15 6.33 18.53
N ALA A 18 16.05 7.19 19.05
CA ALA A 18 16.74 8.16 18.18
C ALA A 18 17.58 7.46 17.07
N HIS A 19 18.18 6.31 17.40
CA HIS A 19 18.97 5.51 16.45
C HIS A 19 18.17 4.86 15.31
N SER A 20 16.84 4.78 15.44
CA SER A 20 16.01 4.15 14.40
C SER A 20 15.65 5.13 13.28
N LEU A 21 15.65 6.45 13.56
CA LEU A 21 15.44 7.51 12.59
C LEU A 21 16.70 7.81 11.76
N GLU A 22 17.90 7.75 12.39
CA GLU A 22 19.16 7.93 11.65
C GLU A 22 19.38 6.88 10.55
N LYS A 23 18.86 5.67 10.76
CA LYS A 23 19.00 4.56 9.80
C LYS A 23 18.20 4.77 8.50
N LEU A 24 17.28 5.74 8.47
CA LEU A 24 16.52 6.11 7.27
C LEU A 24 17.26 7.12 6.39
N PHE A 25 18.25 7.87 6.92
CA PHE A 25 18.99 8.88 6.17
C PHE A 25 20.15 8.32 5.33
N GLY A 26 20.49 7.04 5.49
CA GLY A 26 21.60 6.37 4.77
C GLY A 26 21.20 5.61 3.51
N LEU A 27 19.91 5.53 3.18
CA LEU A 27 19.44 4.87 1.97
C LEU A 27 19.52 5.86 0.79
N PRO A 28 20.07 5.46 -0.37
CA PRO A 28 20.07 6.31 -1.54
C PRO A 28 18.63 6.60 -1.91
N LEU A 29 18.24 7.88 -1.77
CA LEU A 29 16.92 8.35 -2.18
C LEU A 29 16.71 7.92 -3.64
N PRO A 30 15.56 7.29 -3.96
CA PRO A 30 15.27 6.97 -5.35
C PRO A 30 15.37 8.25 -6.19
N PRO A 31 15.88 8.17 -7.44
CA PRO A 31 16.06 9.35 -8.28
C PRO A 31 14.79 10.18 -8.32
N PRO A 32 14.88 11.52 -8.23
CA PRO A 32 13.70 12.38 -8.25
C PRO A 32 12.94 12.13 -9.56
N ARG A 33 11.75 11.53 -9.44
CA ARG A 33 10.83 11.36 -10.56
C ARG A 33 10.16 12.70 -10.81
N ILE A 34 10.85 13.57 -11.54
CA ILE A 34 10.35 14.90 -11.89
C ILE A 34 9.14 14.70 -12.82
N ARG A 35 7.94 14.92 -12.28
CA ARG A 35 6.70 14.94 -13.05
C ARG A 35 6.25 16.39 -13.20
N VAL A 36 6.00 16.79 -14.44
CA VAL A 36 5.52 18.15 -14.75
C VAL A 36 4.07 18.27 -14.27
N ARG A 37 3.75 19.33 -13.51
CA ARG A 37 2.38 19.63 -13.08
C ARG A 37 1.50 19.83 -14.32
N PRO A 38 0.35 19.16 -14.42
CA PRO A 38 -0.60 19.43 -15.50
C PRO A 38 -1.08 20.89 -15.50
N TRP A 39 -1.40 21.42 -16.68
CA TRP A 39 -1.85 22.82 -16.84
C TRP A 39 -3.17 23.12 -16.12
N TRP A 40 -4.02 22.11 -15.95
CA TRP A 40 -5.32 22.22 -15.30
C TRP A 40 -5.25 22.17 -13.76
N PHE A 41 -4.15 21.65 -13.19
CA PHE A 41 -4.06 21.43 -11.75
C PHE A 41 -3.57 22.70 -11.02
N PRO A 42 -4.33 23.22 -10.03
CA PRO A 42 -3.94 24.42 -9.30
C PRO A 42 -2.64 24.25 -8.52
N ALA A 43 -1.75 25.25 -8.57
CA ALA A 43 -0.48 25.21 -7.86
C ALA A 43 -0.64 25.12 -6.34
N GLN A 44 -1.67 25.78 -5.81
CA GLN A 44 -1.95 25.90 -4.38
C GLN A 44 -2.30 24.55 -3.76
N GLU A 45 -2.98 23.69 -4.54
CA GLU A 45 -3.40 22.35 -4.12
C GLU A 45 -2.26 21.33 -4.07
N LEU A 46 -1.04 21.73 -4.47
CA LEU A 46 0.18 20.95 -4.21
C LEU A 46 0.62 21.03 -2.74
N SER A 47 0.09 21.98 -1.97
CA SER A 47 0.38 22.14 -0.54
C SER A 47 -0.40 21.10 0.26
N ASP A 48 0.20 20.57 1.33
CA ASP A 48 -0.43 19.61 2.23
C ASP A 48 -0.96 18.35 1.49
N PRO A 49 -0.09 17.51 0.91
CA PRO A 49 -0.56 16.26 0.30
C PRO A 49 -1.13 15.28 1.34
N LEU A 50 -2.10 14.48 0.91
CA LEU A 50 -2.54 13.31 1.67
C LEU A 50 -1.71 12.09 1.25
N VAL A 51 -1.04 11.45 2.21
CA VAL A 51 -0.16 10.28 1.96
C VAL A 51 -0.73 9.04 2.64
N PHE A 52 -0.70 7.90 1.95
CA PHE A 52 -1.00 6.57 2.51
C PHE A 52 -0.29 5.47 1.72
N TYR A 53 -0.30 4.24 2.25
CA TYR A 53 0.44 3.12 1.69
C TYR A 53 -0.48 1.99 1.23
N LEU A 54 -0.12 1.35 0.12
CA LEU A 54 -0.78 0.17 -0.43
C LEU A 54 0.26 -0.86 -0.85
N ASP A 55 -0.13 -2.14 -0.92
CA ASP A 55 0.75 -3.18 -1.44
C ASP A 55 1.04 -2.96 -2.93
N ALA A 56 2.28 -3.16 -3.35
CA ALA A 56 2.72 -2.96 -4.73
C ALA A 56 1.87 -3.75 -5.73
N TRP A 57 1.56 -5.00 -5.41
CA TRP A 57 0.73 -5.84 -6.28
C TRP A 57 -0.71 -5.33 -6.42
N VAL A 58 -1.26 -4.68 -5.38
CA VAL A 58 -2.60 -4.07 -5.43
C VAL A 58 -2.56 -2.83 -6.32
N VAL A 59 -1.56 -1.98 -6.15
CA VAL A 59 -1.34 -0.79 -6.98
C VAL A 59 -1.18 -1.17 -8.45
N ASP A 60 -0.37 -2.18 -8.75
CA ASP A 60 -0.20 -2.69 -10.12
C ASP A 60 -1.50 -3.23 -10.70
N SER A 61 -2.35 -3.85 -9.88
CA SER A 61 -3.68 -4.31 -10.30
C SER A 61 -4.64 -3.14 -10.59
N MET A 62 -4.51 -2.03 -9.84
CA MET A 62 -5.37 -0.86 -9.97
C MET A 62 -4.97 0.04 -11.15
N PHE A 63 -3.69 0.32 -11.31
CA PHE A 63 -3.20 1.30 -12.29
C PHE A 63 -2.51 0.67 -13.50
N GLY A 64 -2.23 -0.64 -13.46
CA GLY A 64 -1.33 -1.30 -14.39
C GLY A 64 0.14 -1.00 -14.08
N LYS A 65 1.04 -1.86 -14.56
CA LYS A 65 2.50 -1.69 -14.38
C LYS A 65 3.01 -0.38 -14.99
N ASP A 66 2.49 -0.02 -16.15
CA ASP A 66 2.87 1.20 -16.88
C ASP A 66 2.09 2.44 -16.42
N ARG A 67 1.11 2.27 -15.51
CA ARG A 67 0.34 3.36 -14.90
C ARG A 67 -0.39 4.25 -15.91
N TYR A 68 -0.73 3.72 -17.10
CA TYR A 68 -1.31 4.51 -18.19
C TYR A 68 -2.63 5.19 -17.79
N ILE A 69 -3.42 4.54 -16.94
CA ILE A 69 -4.73 5.03 -16.50
C ILE A 69 -4.64 6.12 -15.43
N LEU A 70 -3.44 6.37 -14.89
CA LEU A 70 -3.24 7.31 -13.78
C LEU A 70 -3.64 8.74 -14.20
N SER A 71 -3.25 9.18 -15.40
CA SER A 71 -3.64 10.50 -15.93
C SER A 71 -5.16 10.65 -16.09
N GLU A 72 -5.86 9.57 -16.46
CA GLU A 72 -7.32 9.56 -16.61
C GLU A 72 -8.00 9.70 -15.25
N ILE A 73 -7.55 8.93 -14.25
CA ILE A 73 -8.04 9.01 -12.88
C ILE A 73 -7.81 10.40 -12.30
N GLU A 74 -6.63 10.98 -12.52
CA GLU A 74 -6.31 12.33 -12.06
C GLU A 74 -7.27 13.37 -12.65
N TRP A 75 -7.48 13.32 -13.96
CA TRP A 75 -8.40 14.21 -14.65
C TRP A 75 -9.84 14.04 -14.15
N MET A 76 -10.33 12.81 -14.03
CA MET A 76 -11.71 12.55 -13.61
C MET A 76 -11.96 12.92 -12.14
N SER A 77 -10.98 12.68 -11.27
CA SER A 77 -11.08 12.98 -9.84
C SER A 77 -10.77 14.42 -9.50
N GLN A 78 -10.17 15.17 -10.44
CA GLN A 78 -9.62 16.52 -10.21
C GLN A 78 -8.63 16.52 -9.03
N ALA A 79 -7.80 15.47 -8.96
CA ALA A 79 -6.75 15.30 -7.97
C ALA A 79 -5.47 14.82 -8.65
N LEU A 80 -4.30 15.29 -8.21
CA LEU A 80 -3.03 14.78 -8.71
C LEU A 80 -2.58 13.61 -7.84
N LEU A 81 -2.10 12.54 -8.48
CA LEU A 81 -1.64 11.33 -7.83
C LEU A 81 -0.14 11.15 -8.07
N ARG A 82 0.60 10.90 -7.00
CA ARG A 82 1.97 10.41 -7.09
C ARG A 82 2.02 9.01 -6.52
N VAL A 83 2.78 8.16 -7.19
CA VAL A 83 2.91 6.76 -6.81
C VAL A 83 4.37 6.38 -6.79
N ASP A 84 4.92 6.24 -5.59
CA ASP A 84 6.34 5.99 -5.35
C ASP A 84 6.54 4.64 -4.69
N THR A 85 7.53 3.90 -5.16
CA THR A 85 7.90 2.61 -4.58
C THR A 85 8.71 2.87 -3.32
N THR A 86 8.38 2.20 -2.22
CA THR A 86 9.21 2.27 -1.00
C THR A 86 10.44 1.37 -1.12
N ASP A 87 11.45 1.58 -0.28
CA ASP A 87 12.73 0.85 -0.31
C ASP A 87 12.58 -0.68 -0.22
N THR A 88 11.50 -1.14 0.43
CA THR A 88 11.19 -2.57 0.58
C THR A 88 10.53 -3.20 -0.66
N GLY A 89 10.10 -2.40 -1.64
CA GLY A 89 9.44 -2.85 -2.87
C GLY A 89 8.04 -3.46 -2.70
N ASN A 90 7.67 -3.89 -1.49
CA ASN A 90 6.40 -4.52 -1.18
C ASN A 90 5.26 -3.52 -0.99
N LEU A 91 5.60 -2.32 -0.52
CA LEU A 91 4.67 -1.22 -0.32
C LEU A 91 4.98 -0.09 -1.28
N VAL A 92 3.91 0.60 -1.65
CA VAL A 92 3.92 1.75 -2.51
C VAL A 92 3.24 2.89 -1.77
N GLU A 93 3.92 4.03 -1.75
CA GLU A 93 3.38 5.28 -1.25
C GLU A 93 2.47 5.91 -2.32
N ILE A 94 1.25 6.22 -1.91
CA ILE A 94 0.29 7.00 -2.70
C ILE A 94 0.20 8.38 -2.08
N THR A 95 0.57 9.39 -2.85
CA THR A 95 0.40 10.80 -2.51
C THR A 95 -0.76 11.36 -3.32
N VAL A 96 -1.71 12.03 -2.66
CA VAL A 96 -2.86 12.68 -3.27
C VAL A 96 -2.78 14.17 -3.01
N PHE A 97 -2.68 14.96 -4.07
CA PHE A 97 -2.78 16.41 -4.03
C PHE A 97 -4.17 16.83 -4.50
N GLY A 98 -4.69 17.90 -3.92
CA GLY A 98 -6.01 18.38 -4.27
C GLY A 98 -6.71 19.09 -3.12
N HIS A 99 -7.90 19.60 -3.39
CA HIS A 99 -8.79 20.14 -2.38
C HIS A 99 -9.07 19.10 -1.27
N PRO A 100 -9.10 19.47 0.04
CA PRO A 100 -9.21 18.51 1.15
C PRO A 100 -10.35 17.49 1.05
N ARG A 101 -11.53 17.93 0.60
CA ARG A 101 -12.68 17.04 0.37
C ARG A 101 -12.44 16.03 -0.75
N VAL A 102 -11.75 16.45 -1.81
CA VAL A 102 -11.41 15.60 -2.95
C VAL A 102 -10.35 14.58 -2.53
N LYS A 103 -9.30 15.00 -1.81
CA LYS A 103 -8.26 14.09 -1.26
C LYS A 103 -8.89 12.92 -0.48
N ASN A 104 -9.80 13.23 0.44
CA ASN A 104 -10.47 12.22 1.27
C ASN A 104 -11.37 11.29 0.44
N ARG A 105 -12.09 11.83 -0.55
CA ARG A 105 -12.92 11.03 -1.45
C ARG A 105 -12.06 10.08 -2.29
N VAL A 106 -10.98 10.56 -2.87
CA VAL A 106 -10.04 9.77 -3.66
C VAL A 106 -9.41 8.67 -2.81
N LYS A 107 -8.93 9.00 -1.60
CA LYS A 107 -8.43 8.00 -0.65
C LYS A 107 -9.44 6.88 -0.40
N SER A 108 -10.69 7.24 -0.10
CA SER A 108 -11.74 6.27 0.19
C SER A 108 -12.02 5.33 -1.00
N ILE A 109 -12.09 5.89 -2.21
CA ILE A 109 -12.27 5.10 -3.44
C ILE A 109 -11.09 4.14 -3.64
N LEU A 110 -9.85 4.63 -3.52
CA LEU A 110 -8.65 3.82 -3.71
C LEU A 110 -8.55 2.70 -2.67
N LEU A 111 -8.86 2.96 -1.40
CA LEU A 111 -8.89 1.93 -0.35
C LEU A 111 -10.00 0.91 -0.57
N SER A 112 -11.15 1.33 -1.08
CA SER A 112 -12.27 0.42 -1.40
C SER A 112 -11.89 -0.50 -2.56
N LEU A 113 -11.27 0.04 -3.62
CA LEU A 113 -10.73 -0.74 -4.74
C LEU A 113 -9.64 -1.71 -4.28
N ALA A 114 -8.73 -1.26 -3.41
CA ALA A 114 -7.69 -2.12 -2.84
C ALA A 114 -8.30 -3.31 -2.08
N THR A 115 -9.35 -3.06 -1.29
CA THR A 115 -10.09 -4.10 -0.56
C THR A 115 -10.73 -5.10 -1.53
N TRP A 116 -11.34 -4.61 -2.60
CA TRP A 116 -11.93 -5.46 -3.63
C TRP A 116 -10.89 -6.36 -4.32
N TYR A 117 -9.72 -5.83 -4.68
CA TYR A 117 -8.64 -6.62 -5.27
C TYR A 117 -8.09 -7.70 -4.32
N ARG A 118 -8.02 -7.41 -3.03
CA ARG A 118 -7.66 -8.40 -1.98
C ARG A 118 -8.66 -9.54 -1.93
N GLU A 119 -9.94 -9.22 -1.81
CA GLU A 119 -11.01 -10.23 -1.81
C GLU A 119 -11.02 -11.06 -3.09
N LEU A 120 -10.86 -10.42 -4.26
CA LEU A 120 -10.80 -11.12 -5.54
C LEU A 120 -9.64 -12.13 -5.59
N ARG A 121 -8.47 -11.78 -5.04
CA ARG A 121 -7.32 -12.67 -4.96
C ARG A 121 -7.61 -13.87 -4.05
N ASP A 122 -8.21 -13.63 -2.90
CA ASP A 122 -8.56 -14.69 -1.94
C ASP A 122 -9.61 -15.65 -2.52
N GLN A 123 -10.61 -15.13 -3.24
CA GLN A 123 -11.60 -15.95 -3.95
C GLN A 123 -10.97 -16.81 -5.04
N ARG A 124 -10.02 -16.25 -5.81
CA ARG A 124 -9.28 -17.01 -6.82
C ARG A 124 -8.44 -18.12 -6.18
N ALA A 125 -7.75 -17.82 -5.08
CA ALA A 125 -6.96 -18.81 -4.35
C ALA A 125 -7.83 -19.97 -3.83
N LYS A 126 -9.00 -19.67 -3.26
CA LYS A 126 -9.98 -20.68 -2.82
C LYS A 126 -10.43 -21.58 -3.98
N LYS A 127 -10.76 -20.99 -5.13
CA LYS A 127 -11.17 -21.75 -6.34
C LYS A 127 -10.07 -22.66 -6.86
N ILE A 128 -8.82 -22.17 -6.90
CA ILE A 128 -7.67 -22.97 -7.34
C ILE A 128 -7.45 -24.15 -6.39
N LYS A 129 -7.47 -23.90 -5.08
CA LYS A 129 -7.34 -24.97 -4.08
C LYS A 129 -8.40 -26.05 -4.23
N HIS A 130 -9.66 -25.65 -4.44
CA HIS A 130 -10.75 -26.60 -4.67
C HIS A 130 -10.53 -27.44 -5.94
N LEU A 131 -10.05 -26.81 -7.02
CA LEU A 131 -9.72 -27.52 -8.26
C LEU A 131 -8.58 -28.53 -8.04
N GLU A 132 -7.54 -28.17 -7.29
CA GLU A 132 -6.44 -29.07 -6.95
C GLU A 132 -6.92 -30.28 -6.14
N GLU A 133 -7.80 -30.08 -5.16
CA GLU A 133 -8.41 -31.16 -4.37
C GLU A 133 -9.23 -32.11 -5.26
N PHE A 134 -10.05 -31.57 -6.16
CA PHE A 134 -10.82 -32.35 -7.12
C PHE A 134 -9.92 -33.17 -8.05
N LEU A 135 -8.86 -32.58 -8.58
CA LEU A 135 -7.91 -33.27 -9.46
C LEU A 135 -7.14 -34.37 -8.72
N LYS A 136 -6.74 -34.12 -7.48
CA LYS A 136 -6.08 -35.14 -6.63
C LYS A 136 -7.00 -36.32 -6.34
N ALA A 137 -8.27 -36.06 -5.99
CA ALA A 137 -9.25 -37.11 -5.73
C ALA A 137 -9.49 -38.02 -6.95
N ARG A 138 -9.50 -37.44 -8.16
CA ARG A 138 -9.64 -38.19 -9.41
C ARG A 138 -8.37 -38.98 -9.75
N ALA A 139 -7.19 -38.42 -9.50
CA ALA A 139 -5.91 -39.11 -9.72
C ALA A 139 -5.67 -40.27 -8.73
N SER A 140 -6.23 -40.21 -7.52
CA SER A 140 -6.16 -41.29 -6.52
C SER A 140 -7.11 -42.47 -6.78
N CYS A 141 -7.93 -42.42 -7.83
CA CYS A 141 -8.85 -43.50 -8.20
C CYS A 141 -8.54 -44.00 -9.62
N PRO A 142 -7.66 -45.00 -9.80
CA PRO A 142 -7.53 -45.71 -11.05
C PRO A 142 -8.63 -46.78 -11.14
N ASP A 143 -9.57 -46.58 -12.06
CA ASP A 143 -10.60 -47.52 -12.52
C ASP A 143 -11.53 -48.18 -11.48
N ALA A 144 -12.77 -47.66 -11.43
CA ALA A 144 -13.96 -48.46 -11.18
C ALA A 144 -14.84 -48.55 -12.44
N LEU A 145 -14.21 -48.56 -13.64
CA LEU A 145 -14.88 -48.92 -14.88
C LEU A 145 -14.57 -50.38 -15.23
N GLN A 146 -15.10 -51.31 -14.42
CA GLN A 146 -15.33 -52.66 -14.92
C GLN A 146 -16.68 -52.66 -15.64
N HIS A 147 -16.61 -52.78 -16.98
CA HIS A 147 -17.77 -53.08 -17.82
C HIS A 147 -18.31 -54.49 -17.47
N PRO A 148 -19.62 -54.66 -17.20
CA PRO A 148 -20.21 -55.99 -17.15
C PRO A 148 -20.48 -56.49 -18.57
N VAL A 149 -20.16 -57.77 -18.78
CA VAL A 149 -20.39 -58.58 -20.00
C VAL A 149 -21.87 -58.88 -20.18
#